data_AF-E4KNF1-F1
#
_entry.id   AF-E4KNF1-F1
#
_cell.length_a   1.000
_cell.length_b   1.000
_cell.length_c   1.000
_cell.angle_alpha   90.00
_cell.angle_beta   90.00
_cell.angle_gamma   90.00
#
_symmetry.space_group_name_H-M   'P 1'
#
loop_
_entity.id
_entity.type
_entity.pdbx_description
1 polymer ?
#
loop_
_entity_poly.entity_id
_entity_poly.type
_entity_poly.pdbx_seq_one_letter_code
_entity_poly.pdbx_strand_id
1 'polypeptide(L)' 'MTWSYGYDWMEDYQDATALAQISVENDYLRNGANILMHDRVWTYGALGQMIDGLRENGYHIVDPKIIKARNNIIME' A
#
# COMPACT_ATOMS: atom_id res chain seq x y z
N MET A 1 11.36 8.53 1.06
CA MET A 1 10.09 8.01 0.48
C MET A 1 9.04 8.11 1.55
N THR A 2 7.95 8.84 1.32
CA THR A 2 6.78 8.85 2.23
C THR A 2 5.77 7.80 1.76
N TRP A 3 4.94 7.27 2.66
CA TRP A 3 3.81 6.42 2.30
C TRP A 3 2.50 7.22 2.33
N SER A 4 1.55 6.82 1.50
CA SER A 4 0.19 7.36 1.47
C SER A 4 -0.67 6.78 2.59
N TYR A 5 -0.56 5.47 2.82
CA TYR A 5 -1.26 4.74 3.88
C TYR A 5 -0.59 3.40 4.18
N GLY A 6 -1.03 2.76 5.26
CA GLY A 6 -0.66 1.40 5.66
C GLY A 6 -1.53 0.99 6.84
N TYR A 7 -2.41 0.01 6.64
CA TYR A 7 -3.45 -0.38 7.61
C TYR A 7 -3.10 -1.63 8.40
N ASP A 8 -2.08 -2.36 7.99
CA ASP A 8 -1.73 -3.69 8.49
C ASP A 8 -1.21 -3.73 9.94
N TRP A 9 -1.10 -2.57 10.61
CA TRP A 9 -0.79 -2.47 12.02
C TRP A 9 -2.03 -2.20 12.89
N MET A 10 -3.16 -1.81 12.30
CA MET A 10 -4.39 -1.51 13.04
C MET A 10 -5.12 -2.80 13.39
N GLU A 11 -5.66 -2.88 14.62
CA GLU A 11 -6.30 -4.09 15.15
C GLU A 11 -7.44 -4.60 14.26
N ASP A 12 -8.27 -3.69 13.74
CA ASP A 12 -9.40 -4.02 12.84
C ASP A 12 -8.98 -4.72 11.55
N TYR A 13 -7.71 -4.62 11.16
CA TYR A 13 -7.16 -5.14 9.92
C TYR A 13 -6.02 -6.15 10.14
N GLN A 14 -5.93 -6.78 11.33
CA GLN A 14 -5.07 -7.94 11.57
C GLN A 14 -5.72 -9.26 11.12
N ASP A 15 -6.58 -9.19 10.12
CA ASP A 15 -7.18 -10.30 9.38
C ASP A 15 -6.87 -10.12 7.89
N ALA A 16 -6.55 -11.22 7.19
CA ALA A 16 -6.12 -11.17 5.80
C ALA A 16 -7.19 -10.61 4.86
N THR A 17 -8.46 -10.95 5.10
CA THR A 17 -9.57 -10.54 4.23
C THR A 17 -9.92 -9.07 4.49
N ALA A 18 -10.03 -8.68 5.76
CA ALA A 18 -10.29 -7.30 6.14
C ALA A 18 -9.17 -6.36 5.64
N LEU A 19 -7.89 -6.78 5.78
CA LEU A 19 -6.76 -6.02 5.28
C LEU A 19 -6.77 -5.90 3.76
N ALA A 20 -7.10 -6.98 3.04
CA ALA A 20 -7.17 -6.94 1.59
C ALA A 20 -8.22 -5.93 1.10
N GLN A 21 -9.40 -5.95 1.70
CA GLN A 21 -10.48 -5.04 1.37
C GLN A 21 -10.11 -3.58 1.65
N ILE A 22 -9.71 -3.23 2.88
CA ILE A 22 -9.37 -1.83 3.20
C ILE A 22 -8.19 -1.31 2.38
N SER A 23 -7.30 -2.20 1.94
CA SER A 23 -6.16 -1.80 1.11
C SER A 23 -6.54 -1.34 -0.29
N VAL A 24 -7.74 -1.71 -0.78
CA VAL A 24 -8.24 -1.30 -2.10
C VAL A 24 -9.45 -0.35 -2.02
N GLU A 25 -10.19 -0.38 -0.91
CA GLU A 25 -11.39 0.44 -0.66
C GLU A 25 -11.10 1.51 0.40
N ASN A 26 -10.34 2.54 0.06
CA ASN A 26 -10.09 3.67 0.96
C ASN A 26 -9.78 4.98 0.22
N ASP A 27 -9.94 6.10 0.91
CA ASP A 27 -9.78 7.44 0.33
C ASP A 27 -8.33 7.82 -0.01
N TYR A 28 -7.34 7.06 0.47
CA TYR A 28 -5.91 7.33 0.23
C TYR A 28 -5.32 6.56 -0.95
N LEU A 29 -6.06 5.58 -1.50
CA LEU A 29 -5.69 4.92 -2.74
C LEU A 29 -5.94 5.86 -3.93
N ARG A 30 -4.86 6.28 -4.57
CA ARG A 30 -4.86 7.23 -5.68
C ARG A 30 -3.63 7.01 -6.56
N ASN A 31 -3.62 7.64 -7.74
CA ASN A 31 -2.48 7.57 -8.65
C ASN A 31 -1.17 7.98 -7.96
N GLY A 32 -0.19 7.10 -8.01
CA GLY A 32 1.12 7.29 -7.37
C GLY A 32 1.14 7.06 -5.86
N ALA A 33 0.12 6.42 -5.28
CA ALA A 33 0.14 6.05 -3.87
C ALA A 33 1.30 5.07 -3.56
N ASN A 34 1.95 5.29 -2.42
CA ASN A 34 2.94 4.38 -1.87
C ASN A 34 2.34 3.70 -0.63
N ILE A 35 2.21 2.38 -0.65
CA ILE A 35 1.55 1.62 0.41
C ILE A 35 2.62 1.06 1.33
N LEU A 36 2.56 1.41 2.63
CA LEU A 36 3.42 0.82 3.64
C LEU A 36 2.80 -0.47 4.15
N MET A 37 3.60 -1.52 4.21
CA MET A 37 3.25 -2.81 4.79
C MET A 37 4.41 -3.34 5.63
N HIS A 38 4.09 -4.20 6.59
CA HIS A 38 4.99 -4.93 7.47
C HIS A 38 4.93 -6.42 7.14
N ASP A 39 6.06 -7.10 7.33
CA ASP A 39 6.14 -8.55 7.17
C ASP A 39 5.45 -9.26 8.35
N ARG A 40 4.16 -9.55 8.17
CA ARG A 40 3.28 -10.17 9.18
C ARG A 40 2.39 -11.22 8.53
N VAL A 41 1.92 -12.18 9.32
CA VAL A 41 1.16 -13.34 8.82
C VAL A 41 -0.12 -12.91 8.09
N TRP A 42 -0.86 -11.93 8.63
CA TRP A 42 -2.07 -11.43 7.98
C TRP A 42 -1.76 -10.59 6.73
N THR A 43 -0.66 -9.82 6.73
CA THR A 43 -0.19 -9.11 5.53
C THR A 43 0.17 -10.09 4.41
N TYR A 44 0.88 -11.17 4.75
CA TYR A 44 1.19 -12.25 3.81
C TYR A 44 -0.09 -12.90 3.26
N GLY A 45 -1.07 -13.19 4.13
CA GLY A 45 -2.36 -13.75 3.73
C GLY A 45 -3.19 -12.84 2.81
N ALA A 46 -3.10 -11.51 3.01
CA ALA A 46 -3.83 -10.51 2.22
C ALA A 46 -3.20 -10.25 0.85
N LEU A 47 -1.89 -10.46 0.70
CA LEU A 47 -1.08 -9.96 -0.40
C LEU A 47 -1.63 -10.33 -1.79
N GLY A 48 -2.09 -11.57 -1.97
CA GLY A 48 -2.66 -12.02 -3.25
C GLY A 48 -3.92 -11.23 -3.63
N GLN A 49 -4.90 -11.18 -2.73
CA GLN A 49 -6.17 -10.47 -2.95
C GLN A 49 -5.95 -8.96 -3.12
N MET A 50 -5.02 -8.37 -2.37
CA MET A 50 -4.64 -6.96 -2.55
C MET A 50 -4.11 -6.68 -3.96
N ILE A 51 -3.19 -7.52 -4.45
CA ILE A 51 -2.60 -7.35 -5.78
C ILE A 51 -3.67 -7.47 -6.86
N ASP A 52 -4.55 -8.46 -6.75
CA ASP A 52 -5.61 -8.69 -7.73
C ASP A 52 -6.62 -7.53 -7.72
N GLY A 53 -7.09 -7.10 -6.54
CA GLY A 53 -7.99 -5.95 -6.42
C GLY A 53 -7.38 -4.63 -6.91
N LEU A 54 -6.08 -4.40 -6.68
CA LEU A 54 -5.38 -3.24 -7.24
C LEU A 54 -5.37 -3.27 -8.78
N ARG A 55 -5.14 -4.44 -9.39
CA ARG A 55 -5.14 -4.61 -10.86
C ARG A 55 -6.54 -4.45 -11.44
N GLU A 56 -7.56 -4.99 -10.78
CA GLU A 56 -8.97 -4.83 -11.17
C GLU A 56 -9.39 -3.35 -11.16
N ASN A 57 -8.88 -2.58 -10.20
CA ASN A 57 -9.04 -1.13 -10.13
C ASN A 57 -8.16 -0.34 -11.12
N GLY A 58 -7.41 -1.03 -12.00
CA GLY A 58 -6.59 -0.41 -13.04
C GLY A 58 -5.23 0.14 -12.56
N TYR A 59 -4.78 -0.23 -11.36
CA TYR A 59 -3.46 0.15 -10.86
C TYR A 59 -2.37 -0.81 -11.31
N HIS A 60 -1.16 -0.26 -11.47
CA HIS A 60 0.05 -1.01 -11.76
C HIS A 60 1.05 -0.86 -10.62
N ILE A 61 1.50 -2.00 -10.08
CA ILE A 61 2.57 -2.05 -9.08
C ILE A 61 3.89 -1.92 -9.83
N VAL A 62 4.74 -0.99 -9.39
CA VAL A 62 6.02 -0.69 -10.03
C VAL A 62 7.18 -0.92 -9.06
N ASP A 63 8.37 -1.19 -9.61
CA ASP A 63 9.60 -1.22 -8.80
C ASP A 63 9.84 0.18 -8.20
N PRO A 64 9.96 0.34 -6.87
CA PRO A 64 10.20 1.65 -6.27
C PRO A 64 11.48 2.32 -6.78
N LYS A 65 12.46 1.57 -7.30
CA LYS A 65 13.69 2.12 -7.88
C LYS A 65 13.48 2.86 -9.19
N ILE A 66 12.39 2.59 -9.91
CA ILE A 66 12.05 3.32 -11.14
C ILE A 66 11.33 4.64 -10.86
N ILE A 67 10.90 4.87 -9.61
CA ILE A 67 10.23 6.11 -9.20
C ILE A 67 11.29 7.19 -8.97
N LYS A 68 11.15 8.32 -9.67
CA LYS A 68 12.01 9.48 -9.49
C LYS A 68 11.83 10.06 -8.10
N ALA A 69 12.87 9.98 -7.26
CA ALA A 69 12.89 10.68 -5.99
C ALA A 69 12.99 12.21 -6.21
N ARG A 70 12.23 12.98 -5.43
CA ARG A 70 12.54 14.42 -5.26
C ARG A 70 13.72 14.53 -4.30
N ASN A 71 14.71 15.34 -4.64
CA ASN A 71 15.72 15.75 -3.69
C ASN A 71 15.03 16.59 -2.60
N ASN A 72 15.16 16.18 -1.34
CA ASN A 72 14.75 17.02 -0.23
C ASN A 72 15.71 18.21 -0.18
N ILE A 73 15.25 19.38 -0.61
CA ILE A 73 15.96 20.63 -0.34
C ILE A 73 15.74 20.89 1.15
N ILE A 74 16.76 20.64 1.96
CA ILE A 74 16.77 21.15 3.33
C ILE A 74 16.94 22.66 3.18
N MET A 75 15.89 23.41 3.50
CA MET A 75 16.00 24.85 3.68
C MET A 75 16.58 25.04 5.09
N GLU A 76 17.81 25.56 5.16
CA GLU A 76 18.43 26.02 6.41
C GLU A 76 17.71 27.27 6.96
#